data_AF-A0A536FUP3-F1
#
_entry.id   AF-A0A536FUP3-F1
#
_cell.length_a   1.000
_cell.length_b   1.000
_cell.length_c   1.000
_cell.angle_alpha   90.00
_cell.angle_beta   90.00
_cell.angle_gamma   90.00
#
_symmetry.space_group_name_H-M   'P 1'
#
loop_
_entity.id
_entity.type
_entity.pdbx_description
1 polymer ?
#
loop_
_entity_poly.entity_id
_entity_poly.type
_entity_poly.pdbx_seq_one_letter_code
_entity_poly.pdbx_strand_id
1 'polypeptide(L)'
;MALRTQDLVAVRASLQAAGWDPPPIAEGSRKRPDGQVLSWRTQDVGTGAEPSAIPFVIEWRIADGLHPGEAASSHRGGPAALRRVVVGARDPRPLRDQIRLLLGDSPLYEVREAGVDGVQQVVLETGGRELVIE
;
A
#
# COMPACT_ATOMS: atom_id res chain seq x y z
N MET A 1 -4.56 -1.98 2.97
CA MET A 1 -3.24 -1.30 2.82
C MET A 1 -3.23 -0.48 1.54
N ALA A 2 -2.30 0.47 1.37
CA ALA A 2 -2.18 1.30 0.17
C ALA A 2 -0.75 1.27 -0.39
N LEU A 3 -0.62 1.13 -1.70
CA LEU A 3 0.64 1.18 -2.45
C LEU A 3 0.73 2.48 -3.24
N ARG A 4 1.77 3.29 -3.03
CA ARG A 4 1.98 4.53 -3.79
C ARG A 4 2.48 4.22 -5.20
N THR A 5 1.94 4.93 -6.19
CA THR A 5 2.50 5.06 -7.55
C THR A 5 2.56 6.53 -7.98
N GLN A 6 3.33 6.80 -9.04
CA GLN A 6 3.33 8.07 -9.76
C GLN A 6 2.49 8.01 -11.05
N ASP A 7 2.12 6.82 -11.51
CA ASP A 7 1.32 6.61 -12.70
C ASP A 7 0.28 5.50 -12.47
N LEU A 8 -0.92 5.90 -12.05
CA LEU A 8 -2.01 4.96 -11.80
C LEU A 8 -2.56 4.36 -13.09
N VAL A 9 -2.43 5.05 -14.23
CA VAL A 9 -2.92 4.58 -15.53
C VAL A 9 -2.06 3.42 -16.03
N ALA A 10 -0.74 3.54 -15.92
CA ALA A 10 0.19 2.45 -16.26
C ALA A 10 -0.01 1.22 -15.36
N VAL A 11 -0.24 1.43 -14.06
CA VAL A 11 -0.54 0.32 -13.13
C VAL A 11 -1.86 -0.36 -13.51
N ARG A 12 -2.93 0.40 -13.78
CA ARG A 12 -4.21 -0.15 -14.24
C ARG A 12 -4.04 -0.97 -15.53
N ALA A 13 -3.33 -0.43 -16.51
CA ALA A 13 -3.08 -1.13 -17.77
C ALA A 13 -2.34 -2.47 -17.55
N SER A 14 -1.36 -2.49 -16.64
CA SER A 14 -0.61 -3.70 -16.29
C SER A 14 -1.50 -4.75 -15.61
N LEU A 15 -2.39 -4.33 -14.71
CA LEU A 15 -3.39 -5.21 -14.08
C LEU A 15 -4.33 -5.83 -15.13
N GLN A 16 -4.85 -5.00 -16.04
CA GLN A 16 -5.73 -5.46 -17.12
C GLN A 16 -5.02 -6.43 -18.08
N ALA A 17 -3.76 -6.15 -18.42
CA ALA A 17 -2.94 -7.04 -19.24
C ALA A 17 -2.67 -8.39 -18.57
N ALA A 18 -2.62 -8.43 -17.24
CA ALA A 18 -2.53 -9.65 -16.45
C ALA A 18 -3.89 -10.36 -16.25
N GLY A 19 -4.96 -9.89 -16.90
CA GLY A 19 -6.30 -10.50 -16.85
C GLY A 19 -7.16 -10.09 -15.66
N TRP A 20 -6.78 -9.06 -14.91
CA TRP A 20 -7.58 -8.53 -13.81
C TRP A 20 -8.67 -7.59 -14.37
N ASP A 21 -9.81 -7.53 -13.68
CA ASP A 21 -10.89 -6.58 -13.96
C ASP A 21 -11.07 -5.59 -12.81
N PRO A 22 -10.12 -4.64 -12.63
CA PRO A 22 -10.19 -3.71 -11.52
C PRO A 22 -11.31 -2.67 -11.75
N PRO A 23 -12.06 -2.26 -10.72
CA PRO A 23 -13.10 -1.23 -10.83
C PRO A 23 -12.53 0.10 -11.35
N PRO A 24 -13.35 1.05 -11.82
CA PRO A 24 -12.86 2.34 -12.30
C PRO A 24 -11.98 3.07 -11.27
N ILE A 25 -11.04 3.86 -11.75
CA ILE A 25 -10.21 4.71 -10.88
C ILE A 25 -11.13 5.70 -10.15
N ALA A 26 -10.99 5.76 -8.82
CA ALA A 26 -11.72 6.69 -7.98
C ALA A 26 -10.88 7.94 -7.69
N GLU A 27 -11.53 9.11 -7.70
CA GLU A 27 -10.92 10.39 -7.36
C GLU A 27 -11.22 10.73 -5.90
N GLY A 28 -10.24 11.27 -5.18
CA GLY A 28 -10.36 11.67 -3.79
C GLY A 28 -9.73 13.02 -3.52
N SER A 29 -10.25 13.72 -2.51
CA SER A 29 -9.67 14.97 -2.03
C SER A 29 -9.99 15.24 -0.57
N ARG A 30 -9.14 16.05 0.08
CA ARG A 30 -9.37 16.52 1.44
C ARG A 30 -8.77 17.90 1.64
N LYS A 31 -9.55 18.81 2.21
CA LYS A 31 -9.06 20.10 2.68
C LYS A 31 -8.37 19.94 4.04
N ARG A 32 -7.15 20.45 4.15
CA ARG A 32 -6.36 20.53 5.40
C ARG A 32 -6.81 21.74 6.24
N PRO A 33 -6.54 21.73 7.56
CA PRO A 33 -6.83 22.89 8.43
C PRO A 33 -6.13 24.19 7.99
N ASP A 34 -4.95 24.09 7.35
CA ASP A 34 -4.20 25.22 6.78
C ASP A 34 -4.80 25.76 5.46
N GLY A 35 -5.90 25.18 4.98
CA GLY A 35 -6.59 25.60 3.76
C GLY A 35 -6.11 24.90 2.49
N GLN A 36 -4.99 24.17 2.52
CA GLN A 36 -4.49 23.43 1.36
C GLN A 36 -5.43 22.25 1.04
N VAL A 37 -5.63 21.98 -0.25
CA VAL A 37 -6.36 20.80 -0.71
C VAL A 37 -5.37 19.73 -1.15
N LEU A 38 -5.46 18.54 -0.54
CA LEU A 38 -4.80 17.34 -1.04
C LEU A 38 -5.77 16.63 -1.99
N SER A 39 -5.27 16.13 -3.12
CA SER A 39 -6.01 15.31 -4.06
C SER A 39 -5.22 14.06 -4.42
N TRP A 40 -5.95 13.01 -4.77
CA TRP A 40 -5.37 11.72 -5.13
C TRP A 40 -6.33 10.93 -6.01
N ARG A 41 -5.80 9.89 -6.64
CA ARG A 41 -6.56 8.83 -7.31
C ARG A 41 -6.29 7.49 -6.64
N THR A 42 -7.28 6.61 -6.61
CA THR A 42 -7.12 5.24 -6.15
C THR A 42 -7.57 4.23 -7.18
N GLN A 43 -6.86 3.11 -7.23
CA GLN A 43 -7.21 1.92 -7.99
C GLN A 43 -7.35 0.76 -7.01
N ASP A 44 -8.59 0.37 -6.73
CA ASP A 44 -8.85 -0.93 -6.11
C ASP A 44 -8.50 -2.03 -7.09
N VAL A 45 -8.00 -3.14 -6.57
CA VAL A 45 -7.48 -4.24 -7.39
C VAL A 45 -8.36 -5.49 -7.33
N GLY A 46 -9.53 -5.41 -6.70
CA GLY A 46 -10.51 -6.50 -6.71
C GLY A 46 -11.57 -6.34 -5.62
N THR A 47 -12.58 -7.21 -5.66
CA THR A 47 -13.75 -7.23 -4.78
C THR A 47 -13.65 -8.27 -3.65
N GLY A 48 -12.42 -8.68 -3.29
CA GLY A 48 -12.18 -9.66 -2.24
C GLY A 48 -12.81 -9.26 -0.91
N ALA A 49 -13.20 -10.25 -0.11
CA ALA A 49 -13.75 -10.00 1.22
C ALA A 49 -12.73 -9.22 2.08
N GLU A 50 -13.20 -8.17 2.75
CA GLU A 50 -12.39 -7.43 3.71
C GLU A 50 -12.15 -8.27 4.98
N PRO A 51 -10.96 -8.21 5.59
CA PRO A 51 -9.80 -7.39 5.21
C PRO A 51 -9.02 -7.96 4.01
N SER A 52 -8.79 -7.14 2.98
CA SER A 52 -8.00 -7.57 1.81
C SER A 52 -6.50 -7.67 2.12
N ALA A 53 -5.90 -8.80 1.76
CA ALA A 53 -4.46 -9.06 1.79
C ALA A 53 -3.68 -8.31 0.69
N ILE A 54 -4.37 -7.73 -0.30
CA ILE A 54 -3.79 -7.01 -1.42
C ILE A 54 -3.99 -5.49 -1.20
N PRO A 55 -2.95 -4.65 -1.30
CA PRO A 55 -3.13 -3.22 -1.21
C PRO A 55 -3.88 -2.68 -2.44
N PHE A 56 -4.73 -1.68 -2.23
CA PHE A 56 -5.14 -0.80 -3.33
C PHE A 56 -3.97 0.12 -3.71
N VAL A 57 -4.00 0.67 -4.91
CA VAL A 57 -2.94 1.57 -5.40
C VAL A 57 -3.40 3.02 -5.31
N ILE A 58 -2.55 3.92 -4.85
CA ILE A 58 -2.82 5.35 -4.70
C ILE A 58 -1.80 6.21 -5.45
N GLU A 59 -2.29 7.18 -6.21
CA GLU A 59 -1.47 8.22 -6.83
C GLU A 59 -1.85 9.56 -6.21
N TRP A 60 -0.90 10.19 -5.53
CA TRP A 60 -1.10 11.53 -4.98
C TRP A 60 -0.84 12.59 -6.04
N ARG A 61 -1.76 13.55 -6.14
CA ARG A 61 -1.67 14.70 -7.05
C ARG A 61 -1.30 15.95 -6.28
N ILE A 62 -0.13 15.89 -5.67
CA ILE A 62 0.43 16.94 -4.80
C ILE A 62 1.87 17.21 -5.24
N ALA A 63 2.39 18.39 -4.94
CA ALA A 63 3.78 18.70 -5.23
C ALA A 63 4.74 17.76 -4.47
N ASP A 64 5.90 17.50 -5.05
CA ASP A 64 6.94 16.68 -4.44
C ASP A 64 7.34 17.21 -3.05
N GLY A 65 7.66 16.31 -2.12
CA GLY A 65 7.98 16.65 -0.73
C GLY A 65 6.78 17.02 0.15
N LEU A 66 5.58 17.16 -0.43
CA LEU A 66 4.33 17.34 0.34
C LEU A 66 3.59 16.03 0.60
N HIS A 67 4.14 14.91 0.13
CA HIS A 67 3.58 13.60 0.41
C HIS A 67 3.52 13.34 1.93
N PRO A 68 2.39 12.86 2.48
CA PRO A 68 2.25 12.67 3.93
C PRO A 68 3.33 11.79 4.58
N GLY A 69 3.89 10.85 3.82
CA GLY A 69 5.00 9.99 4.28
C GLY A 69 6.40 10.59 4.13
N GLU A 70 6.54 11.75 3.48
CA GLU A 70 7.81 12.47 3.28
C GLU A 70 7.87 13.76 4.08
N ALA A 71 6.72 14.39 4.30
CA ALA A 71 6.62 15.62 5.07
C ALA A 71 7.09 15.41 6.52
N ALA A 72 7.89 16.36 7.02
CA ALA A 72 8.36 16.33 8.40
C ALA A 72 7.18 16.31 9.38
N SER A 73 7.25 15.43 10.38
CA SER A 73 6.27 15.36 11.47
C SER A 73 6.96 15.35 12.83
N SER A 74 6.33 15.97 13.83
CA SER A 74 6.79 16.01 15.22
C SER A 74 6.23 14.85 16.05
N HIS A 75 6.20 13.65 15.49
CA HIS A 75 5.67 12.48 16.18
C HIS A 75 6.55 12.11 17.40
N ARG A 76 5.92 11.84 18.56
CA ARG A 76 6.62 11.51 19.82
C ARG A 76 7.57 10.32 19.68
N GLY A 77 7.21 9.34 18.85
CA GLY A 77 8.01 8.14 18.60
C GLY A 77 9.27 8.38 17.75
N GLY A 78 9.51 9.60 17.29
CA GLY A 78 10.61 9.92 16.40
C GLY A 78 10.44 9.31 15.00
N PRO A 79 11.50 9.31 14.18
CA PRO A 79 11.46 8.74 12.84
C PRO A 79 11.33 7.21 12.89
N ALA A 80 10.59 6.67 11.93
CA ALA A 80 10.46 5.23 11.70
C ALA A 80 10.48 4.92 10.19
N ALA A 81 11.03 3.77 9.82
CA ALA A 81 11.03 3.28 8.45
C ALA A 81 10.28 1.94 8.36
N LEU A 82 9.41 1.78 7.36
CA LEU A 82 8.78 0.49 7.07
C LEU A 82 9.83 -0.46 6.49
N ARG A 83 10.04 -1.61 7.16
CA ARG A 83 11.00 -2.63 6.73
C ARG A 83 10.33 -3.81 6.05
N ARG A 84 9.20 -4.27 6.57
CA ARG A 84 8.47 -5.42 6.02
C ARG A 84 7.01 -5.40 6.45
N VAL A 85 6.14 -5.87 5.59
CA VAL A 85 4.75 -6.23 5.89
C VAL A 85 4.60 -7.73 5.64
N VAL A 86 4.15 -8.46 6.66
CA VAL A 86 3.84 -9.88 6.55
C VAL A 86 2.33 -10.03 6.43
N VAL A 87 1.89 -10.73 5.39
CA VAL A 87 0.49 -10.94 5.08
C VAL A 87 0.19 -12.43 5.06
N GLY A 88 -0.82 -12.81 5.82
CA GLY A 88 -1.38 -14.15 5.83
C GLY A 88 -2.35 -14.33 4.69
N ALA A 89 -2.35 -15.53 4.11
CA ALA A 89 -3.39 -15.97 3.18
C ALA A 89 -3.64 -17.47 3.29
N ARG A 90 -4.90 -17.86 3.12
CA ARG A 90 -5.30 -19.27 3.03
C ARG A 90 -4.76 -19.94 1.77
N ASP A 91 -4.63 -19.19 0.69
CA ASP A 91 -3.91 -19.61 -0.52
C ASP A 91 -2.78 -18.61 -0.83
N PRO A 92 -1.54 -18.87 -0.36
CA PRO A 92 -0.45 -17.91 -0.48
C PRO A 92 0.13 -17.81 -1.89
N ARG A 93 -0.07 -18.81 -2.77
CA ARG A 93 0.57 -18.81 -4.10
C ARG A 93 -0.04 -17.75 -5.03
N PRO A 94 -1.37 -17.71 -5.25
CA PRO A 94 -1.99 -16.66 -6.04
C PRO A 94 -1.68 -15.27 -5.47
N LEU A 95 -1.75 -15.11 -4.14
CA LEU A 95 -1.45 -13.82 -3.51
C LEU A 95 0.00 -13.37 -3.78
N ARG A 96 0.98 -14.27 -3.75
CA ARG A 96 2.37 -13.94 -4.08
C ARG A 96 2.51 -13.42 -5.50
N ASP A 97 1.87 -14.08 -6.47
CA ASP A 97 1.92 -13.66 -7.87
C ASP A 97 1.25 -12.30 -8.06
N GLN A 98 0.12 -12.07 -7.37
CA GLN A 98 -0.59 -10.80 -7.37
C GLN A 98 0.24 -9.66 -6.75
N ILE A 99 0.89 -9.92 -5.62
CA ILE A 99 1.78 -8.96 -4.97
C ILE A 99 3.01 -8.67 -5.84
N ARG A 100 3.62 -9.70 -6.46
CA ARG A 100 4.77 -9.52 -7.36
C ARG A 100 4.41 -8.67 -8.58
N LEU A 101 3.20 -8.78 -9.11
CA LEU A 101 2.73 -7.91 -10.19
C LEU A 101 2.71 -6.43 -9.77
N LEU A 102 2.33 -6.13 -8.52
CA LEU A 102 2.22 -4.76 -8.01
C LEU A 102 3.55 -4.18 -7.52
N LEU A 103 4.39 -5.00 -6.89
CA LEU A 103 5.57 -4.57 -6.12
C LEU A 103 6.90 -5.06 -6.71
N GLY A 104 6.88 -5.91 -7.74
CA GLY A 104 8.05 -6.64 -8.21
C GLY A 104 8.62 -7.56 -7.13
N ASP A 105 9.92 -7.87 -7.24
CA ASP A 105 10.65 -8.66 -6.23
C ASP A 105 11.13 -7.77 -5.07
N SER A 106 10.18 -7.18 -4.35
CA SER A 106 10.46 -6.31 -3.21
C SER A 106 10.58 -7.10 -1.90
N PRO A 107 11.60 -6.84 -1.05
CA PRO A 107 11.70 -7.45 0.28
C PRO A 107 10.71 -6.84 1.29
N LEU A 108 9.99 -5.77 0.92
CA LEU A 108 9.03 -5.09 1.80
C LEU A 108 7.78 -5.93 2.07
N TYR A 109 7.53 -6.98 1.30
CA TYR A 109 6.31 -7.77 1.40
C TYR A 109 6.61 -9.25 1.51
N GLU A 110 6.03 -9.91 2.51
CA GLU A 110 6.14 -11.34 2.72
C GLU A 110 4.75 -11.95 2.82
N VAL A 111 4.48 -12.96 1.99
CA VAL A 111 3.22 -13.69 2.02
C VAL A 111 3.43 -15.05 2.67
N ARG A 112 2.68 -15.35 3.73
CA ARG A 112 2.70 -16.61 4.46
C ARG A 112 1.35 -17.31 4.40
N GLU A 113 1.37 -18.63 4.51
CA GLU A 113 0.15 -19.40 4.71
C GLU A 113 -0.43 -19.08 6.10
N ALA A 114 -1.73 -18.82 6.17
CA ALA A 114 -2.43 -18.53 7.41
C ALA A 114 -3.90 -18.92 7.33
N GLY A 115 -4.55 -19.12 8.49
CA GLY A 115 -5.98 -19.44 8.56
C GLY A 115 -6.89 -18.26 8.20
N VAL A 116 -6.36 -17.05 8.17
CA VAL A 116 -7.06 -15.80 7.84
C VAL A 116 -6.24 -14.98 6.85
N ASP A 117 -6.93 -14.32 5.93
CA ASP A 117 -6.31 -13.42 4.98
C ASP A 117 -6.10 -12.04 5.65
N GLY A 118 -4.99 -11.38 5.36
CA GLY A 118 -4.73 -10.00 5.81
C GLY A 118 -3.37 -9.80 6.49
N VAL A 119 -3.13 -8.57 6.95
CA VAL A 119 -1.87 -8.21 7.62
C VAL A 119 -1.74 -8.99 8.92
N GLN A 120 -0.58 -9.63 9.10
CA GLN A 120 -0.22 -10.37 10.30
C GLN A 120 0.87 -9.64 11.09
N GLN A 121 1.81 -9.00 10.40
CA GLN A 121 2.88 -8.25 11.04
C GLN A 121 3.28 -7.02 10.22
N VAL A 122 3.61 -5.93 10.91
CA VAL A 122 4.29 -4.76 10.35
C VAL A 122 5.62 -4.60 11.09
N VAL A 123 6.72 -4.68 10.35
CA VAL A 123 8.08 -4.51 10.87
C VAL A 123 8.53 -3.10 10.53
N LEU A 124 8.81 -2.31 11.57
CA LEU A 124 9.35 -0.97 11.48
C LEU A 124 10.79 -0.97 12.00
N GLU A 125 11.60 -0.05 11.50
CA GLU A 125 12.86 0.33 12.15
C GLU A 125 12.68 1.67 12.84
N THR A 126 13.03 1.75 14.12
CA THR A 126 13.04 2.98 14.90
C THR A 126 14.28 3.02 15.80
N GLY A 127 14.99 4.15 15.83
CA GLY A 127 16.21 4.31 16.64
C GLY A 127 17.28 3.23 16.40
N GLY A 128 17.37 2.68 15.18
CA GLY A 128 18.28 1.59 14.83
C GLY A 128 17.89 0.20 15.34
N ARG A 129 16.64 0.01 15.80
CA ARG A 129 16.10 -1.26 16.26
C ARG A 129 14.85 -1.64 15.47
N GLU A 130 14.64 -2.94 15.28
CA GLU A 130 13.39 -3.45 14.73
C GLU A 130 12.29 -3.43 15.79
N LEU A 131 11.10 -2.99 15.38
CA LEU A 131 9.87 -3.03 16.12
C LEU A 131 8.86 -3.83 15.29
N VAL A 132 8.32 -4.90 15.87
CA VAL A 132 7.29 -5.74 15.26
C VAL A 132 5.94 -5.40 15.87
N ILE A 133 4.96 -5.13 15.02
CA ILE A 133 3.57 -4.89 15.38
C ILE A 133 2.75 -6.04 14.79
N GLU A 134 1.90 -6.67 15.60
CA GLU A 134 1.00 -7.78 15.21
C GLU A 134 -0.45 -7.31 15.12
#